data_AF-A0A2X1QKW6-F1
#
_entry.id   AF-A0A2X1QKW6-F1
#
_cell.length_a   1.000
_cell.length_b   1.000
_cell.length_c   1.000
_cell.angle_alpha   90.00
_cell.angle_beta   90.00
_cell.angle_gamma   90.00
#
_symmetry.space_group_name_H-M   'P 1'
#
loop_
_entity.id
_entity.type
_entity.pdbx_description
1 polymer ?
#
loop_
_entity_poly.entity_id
_entity_poly.type
_entity_poly.pdbx_seq_one_letter_code
_entity_poly.pdbx_strand_id
1 'polypeptide(L)'
;MSSVPWFETPLMNAVQRDLAGWPSEKLSERSALLRLNDATAVTFSVRQKRLFMASIHSCEFVVEGPVTRPVRGNIRAHQSGWWKRQPIRFIGGKDSAELAGYLNGFPNLQQTLSELDYRRFSLTFDSSGWRCSIEPWAASEVVCKMPPLRRYLRLEAQQRMLLLSVLAMVNQAVRQWMHE
;
A
#
# COMPACT_ATOMS: atom_id res chain seq x y z
N MET A 1 12.68 0.18 25.61
CA MET A 1 12.40 1.07 24.46
C MET A 1 12.79 0.31 23.21
N SER A 2 11.82 -0.05 22.35
CA SER A 2 12.15 -0.66 21.06
C SER A 2 12.91 0.39 20.24
N SER A 3 14.14 0.11 19.82
CA SER A 3 14.91 1.02 18.99
C SER A 3 14.21 1.18 17.65
N VAL A 4 14.02 2.43 17.21
CA VAL A 4 13.52 2.70 15.86
C VAL A 4 14.50 2.10 14.86
N PRO A 5 14.06 1.27 13.90
CA PRO A 5 14.96 0.66 12.94
C PRO A 5 15.64 1.73 12.08
N TRP A 6 16.95 1.58 11.91
CA TRP A 6 17.77 2.42 11.04
C TRP A 6 18.14 1.67 9.76
N PHE A 7 18.14 2.37 8.64
CA PHE A 7 18.43 1.83 7.31
C PHE A 7 19.59 2.57 6.65
N GLU A 8 20.31 1.91 5.75
CA GLU A 8 21.32 2.57 4.92
C GLU A 8 20.68 3.52 3.88
N THR A 9 19.42 3.26 3.52
CA THR A 9 18.73 4.04 2.48
C THR A 9 18.04 5.28 3.08
N PRO A 10 18.32 6.51 2.57
CA PRO A 10 17.68 7.74 3.07
C PRO A 10 16.15 7.70 2.98
N LEU A 11 15.60 7.08 1.93
CA LEU A 11 14.16 6.91 1.76
C LEU A 11 13.54 6.09 2.89
N MET A 12 14.12 4.93 3.26
CA MET A 12 13.54 4.11 4.34
C MET A 12 13.56 4.86 5.67
N ASN A 13 14.65 5.58 5.99
CA ASN A 13 14.69 6.42 7.20
C ASN A 13 13.67 7.56 7.17
N ALA A 14 13.40 8.15 6.00
CA ALA A 14 12.38 9.19 5.86
C ALA A 14 10.96 8.63 6.05
N VAL A 15 10.66 7.49 5.43
CA VAL A 15 9.37 6.80 5.57
C VAL A 15 9.17 6.30 6.99
N GLN A 16 10.21 5.77 7.64
CA GLN A 16 10.17 5.35 9.04
C GLN A 16 9.85 6.52 9.99
N ARG A 17 10.38 7.72 9.72
CA ARG A 17 10.03 8.94 10.46
C ARG A 17 8.58 9.36 10.21
N ASP A 18 8.12 9.29 8.97
CA ASP A 18 6.73 9.59 8.66
C ASP A 18 5.78 8.57 9.30
N LEU A 19 6.18 7.31 9.46
CA LEU A 19 5.41 6.27 10.16
C LEU A 19 5.66 6.23 11.68
N ALA A 20 6.25 7.29 12.25
CA ALA A 20 6.40 7.38 13.69
C ALA A 20 5.02 7.31 14.39
N GLY A 21 4.92 6.43 15.39
CA GLY A 21 3.67 6.11 16.10
C GLY A 21 3.24 4.65 15.98
N TRP A 22 3.78 3.91 15.01
CA TRP A 22 3.53 2.48 14.84
C TRP A 22 4.81 1.66 15.07
N PRO A 23 4.75 0.54 15.82
CA PRO A 23 5.88 -0.36 15.96
C PRO A 23 6.33 -0.90 14.61
N SER A 24 7.63 -0.84 14.36
CA SER A 24 8.23 -1.29 13.11
C SER A 24 9.47 -2.14 13.37
N GLU A 25 9.64 -3.16 12.54
CA GLU A 25 10.76 -4.09 12.59
C GLU A 25 11.47 -4.12 11.23
N LYS A 26 12.79 -3.97 11.23
CA LYS A 26 13.58 -4.04 10.00
C LYS A 26 13.64 -5.49 9.50
N LEU A 27 13.25 -5.70 8.25
CA LEU A 27 13.37 -7.00 7.59
C LEU A 27 14.63 -7.06 6.71
N SER A 28 14.96 -5.94 6.05
CA SER A 28 16.19 -5.76 5.25
C SER A 28 16.54 -4.28 5.14
N GLU A 29 17.62 -3.93 4.43
CA GLU A 29 17.93 -2.52 4.10
C GLU A 29 16.87 -1.82 3.24
N ARG A 30 16.00 -2.60 2.60
CA ARG A 30 14.99 -2.11 1.66
C ARG A 30 13.57 -2.47 2.07
N SER A 31 13.37 -3.08 3.24
CA SER A 31 12.04 -3.48 3.71
C SER A 31 11.92 -3.51 5.23
N ALA A 32 10.73 -3.24 5.71
CA ALA A 32 10.37 -3.36 7.11
C ALA A 32 8.91 -3.78 7.28
N LEU A 33 8.65 -4.40 8.42
CA LEU A 33 7.32 -4.73 8.89
C LEU A 33 6.82 -3.60 9.79
N LEU A 34 5.58 -3.19 9.62
CA LEU A 34 4.87 -2.20 10.41
C LEU A 34 3.66 -2.87 11.05
N ARG A 35 3.51 -2.81 12.37
CA ARG A 35 2.34 -3.36 13.07
C ARG A 35 1.30 -2.27 13.25
N LEU A 36 0.15 -2.41 12.60
CA LEU A 36 -0.97 -1.48 12.75
C LEU A 36 -1.81 -1.80 14.00
N ASN A 37 -2.01 -3.09 14.24
CA ASN A 37 -2.66 -3.67 15.41
C ASN A 37 -2.27 -5.15 15.50
N ASP A 38 -2.79 -5.87 16.49
CA ASP A 38 -2.46 -7.29 16.71
C ASP A 38 -2.83 -8.20 15.53
N ALA A 39 -3.79 -7.79 14.70
CA ALA A 39 -4.30 -8.58 13.58
C ALA A 39 -3.76 -8.15 12.20
N THR A 40 -3.05 -7.03 12.12
CA THR A 40 -2.64 -6.41 10.85
C THR A 40 -1.19 -5.97 10.89
N ALA A 41 -0.38 -6.68 10.11
CA ALA A 41 0.98 -6.30 9.81
C ALA A 41 1.10 -5.87 8.34
N VAL A 42 1.81 -4.77 8.10
CA VAL A 42 2.06 -4.21 6.78
C VAL A 42 3.55 -4.30 6.49
N THR A 43 3.94 -4.95 5.40
CA THR A 43 5.31 -4.89 4.91
C THR A 43 5.44 -3.69 3.98
N PHE A 44 6.38 -2.78 4.23
CA PHE A 44 6.73 -1.73 3.27
C PHE A 44 8.14 -1.95 2.72
N SER A 45 8.33 -1.68 1.43
CA SER A 45 9.60 -1.94 0.75
C SER A 45 9.91 -0.97 -0.39
N VAL A 46 11.19 -0.70 -0.63
CA VAL A 46 11.64 0.24 -1.68
C VAL A 46 11.75 -0.44 -3.03
N ARG A 47 11.01 0.11 -4.00
CA ARG A 47 11.15 -0.13 -5.43
C ARG A 47 11.96 0.99 -6.07
N GLN A 48 12.81 0.63 -7.03
CA GLN A 48 13.61 1.59 -7.78
C GLN A 48 13.26 1.52 -9.26
N LYS A 49 12.91 2.67 -9.84
CA LYS A 49 12.79 2.86 -11.28
C LYS A 49 13.95 3.72 -11.76
N ARG A 50 14.82 3.14 -12.58
CA ARG A 50 15.93 3.86 -13.23
C ARG A 50 15.40 4.63 -14.44
N LEU A 51 15.82 5.87 -14.54
CA LEU A 51 15.66 6.75 -15.71
C LEU A 51 17.05 7.09 -16.25
N PHE A 52 17.13 7.84 -17.35
CA PHE A 52 18.42 8.19 -17.97
C PHE A 52 19.34 8.96 -17.01
N MET A 53 18.89 10.13 -16.55
CA MET A 53 19.63 11.00 -15.63
C MET A 53 19.00 11.10 -14.23
N ALA A 54 18.08 10.20 -13.92
CA ALA A 54 17.39 10.19 -12.64
C ALA A 54 17.03 8.77 -12.19
N SER A 55 16.61 8.63 -10.95
CA SER A 55 15.93 7.44 -10.44
C SER A 55 14.80 7.86 -9.52
N ILE A 56 13.69 7.13 -9.59
CA ILE A 56 12.59 7.25 -8.65
C ILE A 56 12.66 6.04 -7.73
N HIS A 57 12.73 6.29 -6.43
CA HIS A 57 12.62 5.29 -5.38
C HIS A 57 11.25 5.47 -4.75
N SER A 58 10.42 4.44 -4.70
CA SER A 58 9.08 4.51 -4.11
C SER A 58 8.89 3.37 -3.12
N CYS A 59 8.19 3.63 -2.03
CA CYS A 59 7.77 2.57 -1.12
C CYS A 59 6.45 1.97 -1.59
N GLU A 60 6.43 0.64 -1.71
CA GLU A 60 5.20 -0.13 -1.79
C GLU A 60 4.84 -0.64 -0.39
N PHE A 61 3.56 -0.59 -0.03
CA PHE A 61 3.01 -1.11 1.20
C PHE A 61 2.13 -2.31 0.91
N VAL A 62 2.28 -3.37 1.68
CA VAL A 62 1.67 -4.68 1.41
C VAL A 62 1.05 -5.24 2.67
N VAL A 63 -0.21 -5.68 2.55
CA VAL A 63 -0.82 -6.63 3.47
C VAL A 63 -1.09 -7.92 2.70
N GLU A 64 -0.86 -9.04 3.34
CA GLU A 64 -1.00 -10.37 2.73
C GLU A 64 -1.46 -11.39 3.77
N GLY A 65 -2.02 -12.50 3.30
CA GLY A 65 -2.52 -13.54 4.16
C GLY A 65 -2.84 -14.83 3.42
N PRO A 66 -3.16 -15.90 4.15
CA PRO A 66 -3.48 -17.19 3.56
C PRO A 66 -4.82 -17.14 2.82
N VAL A 67 -4.96 -18.00 1.82
CA VAL A 67 -6.21 -18.23 1.10
C VAL A 67 -6.83 -19.53 1.63
N THR A 68 -8.09 -19.46 2.02
CA THR A 68 -8.88 -20.61 2.53
C THR A 68 -9.99 -21.04 1.57
N ARG A 69 -10.21 -20.29 0.50
CA ARG A 69 -11.21 -20.56 -0.54
C ARG A 69 -10.53 -20.52 -1.91
N PRO A 70 -10.91 -21.38 -2.87
CA PRO A 70 -10.27 -21.39 -4.20
C PRO A 70 -10.64 -20.11 -4.96
N VAL A 71 -9.79 -19.09 -4.87
CA VAL A 71 -9.91 -17.83 -5.60
C VAL A 71 -8.59 -17.50 -6.29
N ARG A 72 -8.68 -17.08 -7.54
CA ARG A 72 -7.52 -16.63 -8.32
C ARG A 72 -7.89 -15.39 -9.09
N GLY A 73 -6.97 -14.45 -9.18
CA GLY A 73 -7.14 -13.30 -10.06
C GLY A 73 -6.59 -12.03 -9.45
N ASN A 74 -7.04 -10.92 -10.02
CA ASN A 74 -6.67 -9.59 -9.58
C ASN A 74 -7.88 -8.67 -9.51
N ILE A 75 -7.86 -7.80 -8.51
CA ILE A 75 -8.81 -6.72 -8.32
C ILE A 75 -8.05 -5.41 -8.43
N ARG A 76 -8.59 -4.48 -9.21
CA ARG A 76 -8.09 -3.10 -9.34
C ARG A 76 -9.11 -2.13 -8.76
N ALA A 77 -8.63 -1.00 -8.27
CA ALA A 77 -9.46 0.13 -7.91
C ALA A 77 -9.60 1.05 -9.13
N HIS A 78 -10.83 1.33 -9.53
CA HIS A 78 -11.14 2.24 -10.63
C HIS A 78 -11.77 3.51 -10.06
N GLN A 79 -11.11 4.64 -10.26
CA GLN A 79 -11.64 5.96 -9.90
C GLN A 79 -12.40 6.54 -11.09
N SER A 80 -13.70 6.76 -10.92
CA SER A 80 -14.53 7.44 -11.92
C SER A 80 -14.58 8.95 -11.70
N GLY A 81 -14.78 9.71 -12.78
CA GLY A 81 -15.03 11.16 -12.73
C GLY A 81 -13.75 11.99 -12.75
N TRP A 82 -13.60 12.83 -13.79
CA TRP A 82 -12.45 13.72 -13.93
C TRP A 82 -12.60 15.07 -13.22
N TRP A 83 -13.84 15.43 -12.83
CA TRP A 83 -14.17 16.73 -12.23
C TRP A 83 -14.27 16.72 -10.70
N LYS A 84 -14.71 15.60 -10.10
CA LYS A 84 -14.84 15.42 -8.65
C LYS A 84 -14.40 14.00 -8.30
N ARG A 85 -13.64 13.84 -7.22
CA ARG A 85 -13.27 12.52 -6.69
C ARG A 85 -14.54 11.78 -6.28
N GLN A 86 -14.94 10.80 -7.09
CA GLN A 86 -15.98 9.84 -6.72
C GLN A 86 -15.34 8.68 -5.96
N PRO A 87 -16.11 7.98 -5.11
CA PRO A 87 -15.68 6.72 -4.53
C PRO A 87 -15.18 5.78 -5.63
N ILE A 88 -14.08 5.08 -5.35
CA ILE A 88 -13.58 4.08 -6.30
C ILE A 88 -14.53 2.89 -6.37
N ARG A 89 -14.49 2.16 -7.48
CA ARG A 89 -15.08 0.82 -7.58
C ARG A 89 -13.98 -0.22 -7.70
N PHE A 90 -14.13 -1.32 -6.98
CA PHE A 90 -13.29 -2.50 -7.15
C PHE A 90 -13.78 -3.29 -8.36
N ILE A 91 -12.87 -3.62 -9.26
CA ILE A 91 -13.16 -4.35 -10.50
C ILE A 91 -12.21 -5.54 -10.57
N GLY A 92 -12.79 -6.74 -10.66
CA GLY A 92 -12.08 -8.00 -10.88
C GLY A 92 -12.48 -8.66 -12.20
N GLY A 93 -11.65 -9.59 -12.67
CA GLY A 93 -12.02 -10.52 -13.75
C GLY A 93 -13.03 -11.58 -13.26
N LYS A 94 -13.46 -12.48 -14.16
CA LYS A 94 -14.48 -13.52 -13.90
C LYS A 94 -14.29 -14.24 -12.56
N ASP A 95 -13.07 -14.68 -12.27
CA ASP A 95 -12.73 -15.49 -11.09
C ASP A 95 -12.56 -14.66 -9.79
N SER A 96 -12.67 -13.34 -9.89
CA SER A 96 -12.51 -12.39 -8.77
C SER A 96 -13.69 -11.41 -8.65
N ALA A 97 -14.73 -11.60 -9.47
CA ALA A 97 -15.88 -10.71 -9.55
C ALA A 97 -16.70 -10.71 -8.25
N GLU A 98 -16.85 -11.89 -7.62
CA GLU A 98 -17.59 -12.04 -6.37
C GLU A 98 -16.94 -11.23 -5.23
N LEU A 99 -15.63 -11.39 -5.04
CA LEU A 99 -14.88 -10.62 -4.05
C LEU A 99 -14.84 -9.12 -4.39
N ALA A 100 -14.73 -8.75 -5.67
CA ALA A 100 -14.85 -7.35 -6.07
C ALA A 100 -16.23 -6.78 -5.71
N GLY A 101 -17.30 -7.56 -5.90
CA GLY A 101 -18.66 -7.24 -5.48
C GLY A 101 -18.78 -7.05 -3.97
N TYR A 102 -18.23 -7.99 -3.20
CA TYR A 102 -18.16 -7.90 -1.74
C TYR A 102 -17.42 -6.64 -1.26
N LEU A 103 -16.24 -6.34 -1.82
CA LEU A 103 -15.48 -5.15 -1.48
C LEU A 103 -16.23 -3.85 -1.84
N ASN A 104 -17.06 -3.87 -2.90
CA ASN A 104 -17.92 -2.75 -3.24
C ASN A 104 -19.09 -2.55 -2.27
N GLY A 105 -19.33 -3.48 -1.35
CA GLY A 105 -20.27 -3.34 -0.23
C GLY A 105 -19.75 -2.50 0.93
N PHE A 106 -18.51 -1.98 0.87
CA PHE A 106 -17.90 -1.16 1.92
C PHE A 106 -17.67 0.30 1.49
N PRO A 107 -18.66 1.20 1.67
CA PRO A 107 -18.55 2.60 1.26
C PRO A 107 -17.35 3.35 1.85
N ASN A 108 -17.04 3.10 3.13
CA ASN A 108 -15.92 3.74 3.80
C ASN A 108 -14.57 3.34 3.19
N LEU A 109 -14.41 2.08 2.77
CA LEU A 109 -13.21 1.62 2.08
C LEU A 109 -13.07 2.31 0.71
N GLN A 110 -14.16 2.37 -0.05
CA GLN A 110 -14.17 3.03 -1.36
C GLN A 110 -13.85 4.53 -1.26
N GLN A 111 -14.45 5.22 -0.29
CA GLN A 111 -14.22 6.65 -0.07
C GLN A 111 -12.77 6.91 0.38
N THR A 112 -12.28 6.18 1.40
CA THR A 112 -10.93 6.35 1.93
C THR A 112 -9.87 6.12 0.85
N LEU A 113 -10.03 5.06 0.03
CA LEU A 113 -9.11 4.80 -1.08
C LEU A 113 -9.23 5.87 -2.18
N SER A 114 -10.39 6.49 -2.39
CA SER A 114 -10.54 7.58 -3.37
C SER A 114 -9.80 8.86 -2.97
N GLU A 115 -9.61 9.09 -1.67
CA GLU A 115 -8.91 10.24 -1.11
C GLU A 115 -7.40 10.04 -0.99
N LEU A 116 -6.95 8.78 -1.01
CA LEU A 116 -5.54 8.43 -1.01
C LEU A 116 -4.90 8.77 -2.36
N ASP A 117 -3.76 9.44 -2.33
CA ASP A 117 -2.96 9.73 -3.51
C ASP A 117 -2.01 8.56 -3.79
N TYR A 118 -2.38 7.69 -4.73
CA TYR A 118 -1.58 6.52 -5.09
C TYR A 118 -1.29 6.40 -6.59
N ARG A 119 -0.17 5.74 -6.89
CA ARG A 119 0.25 5.35 -8.25
C ARG A 119 -0.33 4.00 -8.63
N ARG A 120 -0.39 3.09 -7.67
CA ARG A 120 -0.81 1.71 -7.88
C ARG A 120 -1.61 1.20 -6.70
N PHE A 121 -2.73 0.58 -7.01
CA PHE A 121 -3.45 -0.34 -6.15
C PHE A 121 -3.55 -1.67 -6.90
N SER A 122 -3.28 -2.76 -6.21
CA SER A 122 -3.50 -4.11 -6.75
C SER A 122 -3.81 -5.06 -5.61
N LEU A 123 -4.83 -5.89 -5.80
CA LEU A 123 -5.17 -6.96 -4.88
C LEU A 123 -5.19 -8.27 -5.66
N THR A 124 -4.24 -9.16 -5.38
CA THR A 124 -4.03 -10.41 -6.11
C THR A 124 -4.24 -11.63 -5.22
N PHE A 125 -4.67 -12.73 -5.84
CA PHE A 125 -4.92 -13.99 -5.18
C PHE A 125 -4.43 -15.14 -6.05
N ASP A 126 -3.78 -16.11 -5.43
CA ASP A 126 -3.46 -17.39 -6.02
C ASP A 126 -3.41 -18.47 -4.93
N SER A 127 -2.93 -19.67 -5.29
CA SER A 127 -2.83 -20.80 -4.36
C SER A 127 -1.85 -20.58 -3.20
N SER A 128 -0.95 -19.59 -3.28
CA SER A 128 0.02 -19.27 -2.23
C SER A 128 -0.52 -18.29 -1.19
N GLY A 129 -1.56 -17.53 -1.53
CA GLY A 129 -2.13 -16.53 -0.65
C GLY A 129 -2.77 -15.37 -1.40
N TRP A 130 -3.16 -14.37 -0.62
CA TRP A 130 -3.65 -13.09 -1.13
C TRP A 130 -2.70 -11.98 -0.76
N ARG A 131 -2.64 -10.95 -1.60
CA ARG A 131 -1.75 -9.81 -1.43
C ARG A 131 -2.41 -8.53 -1.92
N CYS A 132 -2.60 -7.56 -1.03
CA CYS A 132 -2.94 -6.19 -1.37
C CYS A 132 -1.67 -5.34 -1.36
N SER A 133 -1.38 -4.66 -2.46
CA SER A 133 -0.26 -3.74 -2.58
C SER A 133 -0.74 -2.33 -2.94
N ILE A 134 -0.22 -1.33 -2.24
CA ILE A 134 -0.46 0.08 -2.51
C ILE A 134 0.89 0.80 -2.63
N GLU A 135 1.09 1.49 -3.74
CA GLU A 135 2.22 2.40 -3.94
C GLU A 135 1.69 3.84 -3.91
N PRO A 136 1.80 4.57 -2.78
CA PRO A 136 1.42 5.98 -2.72
C PRO A 136 2.30 6.84 -3.64
N TRP A 137 1.81 8.03 -4.01
CA TRP A 137 2.66 9.03 -4.67
C TRP A 137 3.76 9.54 -3.74
N ALA A 138 3.37 9.79 -2.48
CA ALA A 138 4.25 10.06 -1.35
C ALA A 138 5.10 8.84 -0.98
N ALA A 139 5.89 8.94 0.09
CA ALA A 139 6.86 7.91 0.47
C ALA A 139 7.77 7.53 -0.71
N SER A 140 8.11 8.54 -1.51
CA SER A 140 8.88 8.42 -2.74
C SER A 140 9.95 9.48 -2.79
N GLU A 141 11.06 9.16 -3.43
CA GLU A 141 12.20 10.03 -3.61
C GLU A 141 12.62 10.05 -5.07
N VAL A 142 12.82 11.27 -5.59
CA VAL A 142 13.42 11.48 -6.90
C VAL A 142 14.87 11.89 -6.71
N VAL A 143 15.77 11.17 -7.36
CA VAL A 143 17.22 11.46 -7.36
C VAL A 143 17.64 11.78 -8.79
N CYS A 144 18.07 13.00 -9.05
CA CYS A 144 18.59 13.45 -10.35
C CYS A 144 20.12 13.58 -10.29
N LYS A 145 20.78 13.21 -11.39
CA LYS A 145 22.22 13.34 -11.56
C LYS A 145 22.64 14.75 -12.01
N MET A 146 21.86 15.40 -12.86
CA MET A 146 22.15 16.75 -13.35
C MET A 146 20.86 17.51 -13.72
N PRO A 147 20.56 18.67 -13.08
CA PRO A 147 21.28 19.17 -11.90
C PRO A 147 21.17 18.16 -10.74
N PRO A 148 22.20 18.01 -9.87
CA PRO A 148 22.12 17.13 -8.72
C PRO A 148 20.98 17.56 -7.80
N LEU A 149 19.99 16.67 -7.64
CA LEU A 149 18.83 16.93 -6.78
C LEU A 149 18.39 15.63 -6.13
N ARG A 150 17.98 15.73 -4.87
CA ARG A 150 17.28 14.66 -4.16
C ARG A 150 16.05 15.26 -3.50
N ARG A 151 14.86 14.81 -3.89
CA ARG A 151 13.59 15.32 -3.36
C ARG A 151 12.75 14.17 -2.86
N TYR A 152 12.54 14.14 -1.55
CA TYR A 152 11.57 13.27 -0.90
C TYR A 152 10.18 13.91 -0.95
N LEU A 153 9.17 13.15 -1.34
CA LEU A 153 7.76 13.50 -1.21
C LEU A 153 7.22 12.85 0.06
N ARG A 154 6.99 13.69 1.07
CA ARG A 154 6.60 13.29 2.42
C ARG A 154 5.24 12.59 2.43
N LEU A 155 5.13 11.55 3.24
CA LEU A 155 3.84 10.95 3.57
C LEU A 155 3.20 11.77 4.70
N GLU A 156 2.50 12.83 4.29
CA GLU A 156 1.84 13.75 5.23
C GLU A 156 0.83 13.04 6.13
N ALA A 157 0.55 13.61 7.30
CA ALA A 157 -0.26 12.97 8.33
C ALA A 157 -1.62 12.45 7.83
N GLN A 158 -2.33 13.22 7.00
CA GLN A 158 -3.61 12.79 6.42
C GLN A 158 -3.43 11.60 5.46
N GLN A 159 -2.51 11.70 4.49
CA GLN A 159 -2.26 10.65 3.50
C GLN A 159 -1.72 9.37 4.16
N ARG A 160 -0.91 9.51 5.21
CA ARG A 160 -0.48 8.41 6.09
C ARG A 160 -1.68 7.70 6.70
N MET A 161 -2.60 8.43 7.33
CA MET A 161 -3.78 7.83 7.95
C MET A 161 -4.70 7.15 6.94
N LEU A 162 -4.88 7.75 5.75
CA LEU A 162 -5.65 7.13 4.66
C LEU A 162 -5.00 5.82 4.21
N LEU A 163 -3.68 5.80 3.97
CA LEU A 163 -2.95 4.62 3.56
C LEU A 163 -3.09 3.47 4.58
N LEU A 164 -2.83 3.75 5.85
CA LEU A 164 -2.89 2.74 6.90
C LEU A 164 -4.33 2.25 7.13
N SER A 165 -5.32 3.14 7.05
CA SER A 165 -6.74 2.78 7.14
C SER A 165 -7.18 1.87 6.00
N VAL A 166 -6.80 2.17 4.75
CA VAL A 166 -7.12 1.29 3.61
C VAL A 166 -6.51 -0.09 3.80
N LEU A 167 -5.23 -0.17 4.16
CA LEU A 167 -4.56 -1.47 4.36
C LEU A 167 -5.22 -2.29 5.48
N ALA A 168 -5.60 -1.65 6.59
CA ALA A 168 -6.32 -2.30 7.68
C ALA A 168 -7.72 -2.78 7.25
N MET A 169 -8.50 -1.93 6.58
CA MET A 169 -9.84 -2.28 6.10
C MET A 169 -9.80 -3.40 5.04
N VAL A 170 -8.86 -3.37 4.10
CA VAL A 170 -8.69 -4.45 3.11
C VAL A 170 -8.30 -5.75 3.80
N ASN A 171 -7.35 -5.71 4.74
CA ASN A 171 -6.96 -6.89 5.51
C ASN A 171 -8.16 -7.49 6.25
N GLN A 172 -8.94 -6.66 6.94
CA GLN A 172 -10.14 -7.10 7.65
C GLN A 172 -11.18 -7.70 6.69
N ALA A 173 -11.56 -6.99 5.64
CA ALA A 173 -12.59 -7.42 4.69
C ALA A 173 -12.19 -8.72 3.98
N VAL A 174 -10.94 -8.82 3.50
CA VAL A 174 -10.48 -10.04 2.83
C VAL A 174 -10.39 -11.20 3.80
N ARG A 175 -9.89 -11.01 5.03
CA ARG A 175 -9.89 -12.08 6.03
C ARG A 175 -11.30 -12.56 6.36
N GLN A 176 -12.25 -11.64 6.50
CA GLN A 176 -13.66 -12.00 6.75
C GLN A 176 -14.24 -12.82 5.59
N TRP A 177 -14.06 -12.35 4.35
CA TRP A 177 -14.51 -13.06 3.14
C TRP A 177 -13.93 -14.47 3.00
N MET A 178 -12.69 -14.66 3.47
CA MET A 178 -12.01 -15.96 3.44
C MET A 178 -12.56 -16.93 4.50
N HIS A 179 -13.13 -16.43 5.60
CA HIS A 179 -13.69 -17.25 6.68
C HIS A 179 -15.19 -17.53 6.52
N GLU A 180 -15.91 -16.70 5.76
CA GLU A 180 -17.30 -16.92 5.32
C GLU A 180 -17.36 -17.91 4.14
#